data_AF-A0A917M0C1-F1
#
_entry.id   AF-A0A917M0C1-F1
#
_cell.length_a   1.000
_cell.length_b   1.000
_cell.length_c   1.000
_cell.angle_alpha   90.00
_cell.angle_beta   90.00
_cell.angle_gamma   90.00
#
_symmetry.space_group_name_H-M   'P 1'
#
loop_
_entity.id
_entity.type
_entity.pdbx_description
1 polymer ?
#
loop_
_entity_poly.entity_id
_entity_poly.type
_entity_poly.pdbx_seq_one_letter_code
_entity_poly.pdbx_strand_id
1 'polypeptide(L)' 'MALPSFEEMRHRAFRLLDQAEDELRSDWASGTGPSEKQAKAASQARELIAQAKAALDRARK' A
#
# COMPACT_ATOMS: atom_id res chain seq x y z
N MET A 1 -15.27 17.23 -18.55
CA MET A 1 -14.12 16.42 -18.10
C MET A 1 -14.46 14.96 -18.33
N ALA A 2 -13.64 14.23 -19.07
CA ALA A 2 -13.82 12.77 -19.21
C ALA A 2 -13.32 12.08 -17.93
N LEU A 3 -13.97 10.97 -17.56
CA LEU A 3 -13.48 10.12 -16.47
C LEU A 3 -12.17 9.43 -16.91
N PRO A 4 -11.21 9.24 -16.00
CA PRO A 4 -9.98 8.53 -16.32
C PRO A 4 -10.27 7.09 -16.76
N SER A 5 -9.45 6.56 -17.67
CA SER A 5 -9.53 5.16 -18.06
C SER A 5 -9.26 4.25 -16.86
N PHE A 6 -9.71 2.99 -16.93
CA PHE A 6 -9.39 2.01 -15.91
C PHE A 6 -7.88 1.84 -15.73
N GLU A 7 -7.11 1.89 -16.82
CA GLU A 7 -5.66 1.81 -16.80
C GLU A 7 -5.03 3.01 -16.08
N GLU A 8 -5.53 4.22 -16.31
CA GLU A 8 -5.08 5.42 -15.60
C GLU A 8 -5.41 5.35 -14.10
N MET A 9 -6.62 4.89 -13.74
CA MET A 9 -7.02 4.69 -12.35
C MET A 9 -6.13 3.65 -11.67
N ARG A 10 -5.86 2.54 -12.35
CA ARG A 10 -4.97 1.48 -11.87
C ARG A 10 -3.56 2.02 -11.63
N HIS A 11 -2.97 2.73 -12.58
CA HIS A 11 -1.65 3.33 -12.42
C HIS A 11 -1.58 4.31 -11.25
N ARG A 12 -2.61 5.13 -11.06
CA ARG A 12 -2.70 6.04 -9.90
C ARG A 12 -2.78 5.28 -8.59
N ALA A 13 -3.61 4.23 -8.53
CA ALA A 13 -3.76 3.40 -7.34
C ALA A 13 -2.46 2.68 -6.97
N PHE A 14 -1.73 2.11 -7.94
CA PHE A 14 -0.43 1.48 -7.68
C PHE A 14 0.57 2.48 -7.09
N ARG A 15 0.68 3.68 -7.65
CA ARG A 15 1.56 4.73 -7.09
C ARG A 15 1.27 5.06 -5.63
N LEU A 16 -0.01 5.21 -5.27
CA LEU A 16 -0.41 5.51 -3.89
C LEU A 16 -0.11 4.34 -2.94
N LEU A 17 -0.34 3.12 -3.40
CA LEU A 17 -0.07 1.90 -2.63
C LEU A 17 1.43 1.64 -2.44
N ASP A 18 2.26 1.95 -3.46
CA ASP A 18 3.72 1.88 -3.35
C ASP A 18 4.25 2.92 -2.36
N GLN A 19 3.76 4.17 -2.43
CA GLN A 19 4.14 5.20 -1.47
C GLN A 19 3.80 4.80 -0.02
N ALA A 20 2.59 4.28 0.22
CA ALA A 20 2.20 3.82 1.55
C ALA A 20 3.07 2.65 2.04
N GLU A 21 3.50 1.76 1.15
CA GLU A 21 4.39 0.65 1.48
C GLU A 21 5.80 1.16 1.85
N ASP A 22 6.30 2.17 1.16
CA ASP A 22 7.59 2.82 1.47
C ASP A 22 7.55 3.56 2.80
N GLU A 23 6.46 4.27 3.12
CA GLU A 23 6.26 4.91 4.42
C GLU A 23 6.25 3.88 5.58
N LEU A 24 5.65 2.70 5.38
CA LEU A 24 5.67 1.62 6.37
C LEU A 24 7.06 0.97 6.53
N ARG A 25 7.93 1.10 5.53
CA ARG A 25 9.33 0.63 5.58
C ARG A 25 10.23 1.65 6.29
N SER A 26 9.86 2.92 6.29
CA SER A 26 10.69 4.03 6.77
C SER A 26 10.62 4.22 8.29
N ASP A 27 11.79 4.12 8.91
CA ASP A 27 12.22 4.66 10.21
C ASP A 27 11.25 4.59 11.40
N TRP A 28 11.27 3.43 12.06
CA TRP A 28 11.09 3.43 13.51
C TRP A 28 12.34 4.05 14.12
N ALA A 29 12.19 5.14 14.87
CA ALA A 29 13.32 5.84 15.47
C ALA A 29 14.24 4.88 16.25
N SER A 30 15.55 5.00 16.04
CA SER A 30 16.55 4.20 16.75
C SER A 30 16.37 4.37 18.27
N GLY A 31 16.17 3.26 18.98
CA GLY A 31 15.92 3.25 20.43
C GLY A 31 14.45 3.16 20.84
N THR A 32 13.51 3.33 19.91
CA THR A 32 12.08 3.09 20.12
C THR A 32 11.54 2.24 18.97
N GLY A 33 11.86 0.95 18.99
CA GLY A 33 11.25 -0.01 18.08
C GLY A 33 9.71 0.03 18.20
N PRO A 34 8.99 -0.41 17.16
CA PRO A 34 7.54 -0.48 17.22
C PRO A 34 7.13 -1.36 18.40
N SER A 35 6.14 -0.91 19.17
CA SER A 35 5.43 -1.80 20.08
C SER A 35 4.88 -3.00 19.30
N GLU A 36 4.66 -4.13 19.97
CA GLU A 36 4.07 -5.32 19.32
C GLU A 36 2.78 -5.00 18.55
N LYS A 37 1.97 -4.07 19.10
CA LYS A 37 0.74 -3.58 18.45
C LYS A 37 1.04 -2.81 17.16
N GLN A 38 2.05 -1.95 17.14
CA GLN A 38 2.45 -1.21 15.94
C GLN A 38 3.08 -2.12 14.89
N ALA A 39 3.92 -3.08 15.30
CA ALA A 39 4.49 -4.08 14.39
C ALA A 39 3.40 -4.95 13.74
N LYS A 40 2.41 -5.39 14.54
CA LYS A 40 1.25 -6.14 14.04
C LYS A 40 0.41 -5.31 13.08
N ALA A 41 0.11 -4.06 13.42
CA ALA A 41 -0.64 -3.16 12.55
C ALA A 41 0.09 -2.88 11.23
N ALA A 42 1.41 -2.67 11.26
CA ALA A 42 2.23 -2.49 10.07
C ALA A 42 2.30 -3.76 9.20
N SER A 43 2.32 -4.95 9.81
CA SER A 43 2.18 -6.22 9.07
C SER A 43 0.84 -6.33 8.37
N GLN A 44 -0.26 -6.06 9.09
CA GLN A 44 -1.60 -6.10 8.53
C GLN A 44 -1.80 -5.08 7.41
N ALA A 45 -1.25 -3.86 7.55
CA ALA A 45 -1.31 -2.84 6.51
C ALA A 45 -0.62 -3.30 5.22
N ARG A 46 0.57 -3.93 5.32
CA ARG A 46 1.28 -4.50 4.17
C ARG A 46 0.50 -5.61 3.48
N GLU A 47 -0.14 -6.50 4.25
CA GLU A 47 -1.00 -7.55 3.69
C GLU A 47 -2.19 -6.98 2.92
N LEU A 48 -2.84 -5.94 3.46
CA LEU A 48 -3.96 -5.28 2.79
C LEU A 48 -3.53 -4.55 1.50
N ILE A 49 -2.36 -3.90 1.51
CA ILE A 49 -1.78 -3.29 0.30
C ILE A 49 -1.54 -4.36 -0.78
N ALA A 50 -0.96 -5.51 -0.42
CA ALA A 50 -0.73 -6.60 -1.36
C ALA A 50 -2.04 -7.15 -1.95
N GLN A 51 -3.07 -7.31 -1.11
CA GLN A 51 -4.40 -7.74 -1.56
C GLN A 51 -5.05 -6.73 -2.51
N ALA A 52 -4.93 -5.43 -2.23
CA ALA A 52 -5.44 -4.37 -3.10
C ALA A 52 -4.75 -4.37 -4.48
N LYS A 53 -3.41 -4.46 -4.52
CA LYS A 53 -2.65 -4.58 -5.77
C LYS A 53 -3.08 -5.81 -6.58
N ALA A 54 -3.28 -6.96 -5.92
CA ALA A 54 -3.73 -8.18 -6.57
C ALA A 54 -5.15 -8.06 -7.14
N ALA A 55 -6.08 -7.41 -6.41
CA ALA A 55 -7.43 -7.18 -6.90
C ALA A 55 -7.45 -6.29 -8.15
N LEU A 56 -6.64 -5.22 -8.16
CA LEU A 56 -6.49 -4.33 -9.31
C LEU A 56 -5.87 -5.02 -10.54
N ASP A 57 -4.92 -5.93 -10.34
CA ASP A 57 -4.36 -6.71 -11.46
C ASP A 57 -5.37 -7.73 -12.00
N ARG A 58 -6.16 -8.38 -11.13
CA ARG A 58 -7.25 -9.27 -11.56
C ARG A 58 -8.31 -8.52 -12.36
N ALA A 59 -8.67 -7.31 -11.96
CA ALA A 59 -9.66 -6.49 -12.67
C ALA A 59 -9.20 -5.99 -14.05
N ARG A 60 -7.90 -6.09 -14.38
CA ARG A 60 -7.40 -5.85 -15.74
C ARG A 60 -7.68 -7.04 -16.67
N LYS A 61 -7.65 -8.27 -16.13
CA LYS A 61 -7.78 -9.51 -16.90
C LYS A 61 -9.23 -9.73 -17.33
#